data_AF-A0A6P8HAA0-F1
#
_entry.id   AF-A0A6P8HAA0-F1
#
_cell.length_a   1.000
_cell.length_b   1.000
_cell.length_c   1.000
_cell.angle_alpha   90.00
_cell.angle_beta   90.00
_cell.angle_gamma   90.00
#
_symmetry.space_group_name_H-M   'P 1'
#
loop_
_entity.id
_entity.type
_entity.pdbx_description
1 polymer ?
#
loop_
_entity_poly.entity_id
_entity_poly.type
_entity_poly.pdbx_seq_one_letter_code
_entity_poly.pdbx_strand_id
1 'polypeptide(L)'
;MYHLSLTIIATSSFLILTTITIDRFLALRLHLRYQEIATRRRCFITLFCIFVFSIAVGLCKELIEKKGTLIRVLTIISVFSFLSLLFLNAYLIFEISRVIRRHSVQIHSQQQSVKQSIDMPRYKKSVNTMYYVIGAFVLCYVPYAIVFAAITAINVSPTNAAYAMATVETLVMLNGVLNPIIYCWRIKELREKAMKMLH
;
A
#
# COMPACT_ATOMS: atom_id res chain seq x y z
N MET A 1 -18.91 -14.68 -1.63
CA MET A 1 -17.57 -15.31 -1.53
C MET A 1 -16.49 -14.57 -2.32
N TYR A 2 -16.60 -14.40 -3.64
CA TYR A 2 -15.60 -13.65 -4.43
C TYR A 2 -15.40 -12.19 -3.96
N HIS A 3 -16.49 -11.42 -3.80
CA HIS A 3 -16.41 -10.01 -3.34
C HIS A 3 -15.84 -9.85 -1.92
N LEU A 4 -16.10 -10.82 -1.04
CA LEU A 4 -15.49 -10.90 0.29
C LEU A 4 -13.96 -11.02 0.18
N SER A 5 -13.46 -11.97 -0.62
CA SER A 5 -12.03 -12.17 -0.83
C SER A 5 -11.36 -10.91 -1.40
N LEU A 6 -11.98 -10.27 -2.39
CA LEU A 6 -11.46 -9.04 -3.00
C LEU A 6 -11.37 -7.90 -1.98
N THR A 7 -12.38 -7.72 -1.14
CA THR A 7 -12.38 -6.71 -0.07
C THR A 7 -11.28 -6.95 0.95
N ILE A 8 -11.07 -8.21 1.37
CA ILE A 8 -10.01 -8.58 2.32
C ILE A 8 -8.62 -8.31 1.73
N ILE A 9 -8.39 -8.72 0.48
CA ILE A 9 -7.10 -8.54 -0.21
C ILE A 9 -6.82 -7.04 -0.43
N ALA A 10 -7.82 -6.27 -0.85
CA ALA A 10 -7.69 -4.82 -1.04
C ALA A 10 -7.32 -4.10 0.26
N THR A 11 -8.08 -4.38 1.33
CA THR A 11 -7.90 -3.74 2.64
C THR A 11 -6.54 -4.08 3.23
N SER A 12 -6.17 -5.36 3.24
CA SER A 12 -4.88 -5.81 3.75
C SER A 12 -3.71 -5.23 2.95
N SER A 13 -3.79 -5.25 1.61
CA SER A 13 -2.75 -4.67 0.74
C SER A 13 -2.54 -3.19 1.05
N PHE A 14 -3.62 -2.41 1.18
CA PHE A 14 -3.48 -0.97 1.44
C PHE A 14 -2.88 -0.66 2.82
N LEU A 15 -3.32 -1.40 3.84
CA LEU A 15 -2.79 -1.25 5.19
C LEU A 15 -1.32 -1.69 5.28
N ILE A 16 -0.93 -2.75 4.57
CA ILE A 16 0.46 -3.18 4.46
C ILE A 16 1.30 -2.08 3.81
N LEU A 17 0.84 -1.47 2.71
CA LEU A 17 1.57 -0.38 2.05
C LEU A 17 1.70 0.83 2.96
N THR A 18 0.62 1.22 3.63
CA THR A 18 0.65 2.31 4.61
C THR A 18 1.66 2.02 5.73
N THR A 19 1.68 0.79 6.22
CA THR A 19 2.64 0.34 7.24
C THR A 19 4.08 0.40 6.72
N ILE A 20 4.34 -0.01 5.48
CA ILE A 20 5.66 0.11 4.84
C ILE A 20 6.07 1.59 4.72
N THR A 21 5.15 2.49 4.36
CA THR A 21 5.43 3.93 4.27
C THR A 21 5.76 4.52 5.66
N ILE A 22 4.98 4.17 6.68
CA ILE A 22 5.22 4.57 8.08
C ILE A 22 6.56 4.02 8.56
N ASP A 23 6.86 2.75 8.28
CA ASP A 23 8.12 2.10 8.62
C ASP A 23 9.32 2.86 8.03
N ARG A 24 9.24 3.22 6.75
CA ARG A 24 10.29 4.00 6.07
C ARG A 24 10.41 5.41 6.63
N PHE A 25 9.29 6.04 6.98
CA PHE A 25 9.28 7.35 7.63
C PHE A 25 9.93 7.31 9.03
N LEU A 26 9.56 6.31 9.85
CA LEU A 26 10.13 6.12 11.19
C LEU A 26 11.63 5.83 11.14
N ALA A 27 12.08 5.00 10.21
CA ALA A 27 13.50 4.72 10.01
C ALA A 27 14.30 6.00 9.73
N LEU A 28 13.74 6.92 8.95
CA LEU A 28 14.38 8.20 8.62
C LEU A 28 14.30 9.24 9.74
N ARG A 29 13.27 9.23 10.59
CA ARG A 29 13.17 10.18 11.72
C ARG A 29 13.96 9.71 12.94
N LEU A 30 13.89 8.43 13.28
CA LEU A 30 14.42 7.88 14.54
C LEU A 30 15.84 7.30 14.43
N HIS A 31 16.41 7.22 13.22
CA HIS A 31 17.79 6.80 12.96
C HIS A 31 18.19 5.54 13.76
N LEU A 32 19.12 5.66 14.73
CA LEU A 32 19.63 4.53 15.53
C LEU A 32 18.57 3.90 16.43
N ARG A 33 17.63 4.69 16.96
CA ARG A 33 16.55 4.20 17.82
C ARG A 33 15.52 3.38 17.06
N TYR A 34 15.51 3.44 15.72
CA TYR A 34 14.64 2.60 14.91
C TYR A 34 14.93 1.10 15.12
N GLN A 35 16.19 0.71 15.32
CA GLN A 35 16.56 -0.70 15.56
C GLN A 35 15.97 -1.25 16.86
N GLU A 36 15.77 -0.41 17.87
CA GLU A 36 15.12 -0.79 19.14
C GLU A 36 13.60 -0.92 19.00
N ILE A 37 13.01 -0.19 18.05
CA ILE A 37 11.57 -0.12 17.85
C ILE A 37 11.07 -1.22 16.91
N ALA A 38 11.75 -1.41 15.77
CA ALA A 38 11.39 -2.30 14.69
C ALA A 38 11.83 -3.75 14.95
N THR A 39 11.23 -4.37 15.96
CA THR A 39 11.50 -5.77 16.29
C THR A 39 10.67 -6.73 15.43
N ARG A 40 11.24 -7.90 15.10
CA ARG A 40 10.53 -8.94 14.33
C ARG A 40 9.17 -9.30 14.94
N ARG A 41 9.11 -9.44 16.26
CA ARG A 41 7.87 -9.77 17.00
C ARG A 41 6.77 -8.72 16.76
N ARG A 42 7.11 -7.43 16.81
CA ARG A 42 6.14 -6.35 16.56
C ARG A 42 5.67 -6.35 15.11
N CYS A 43 6.55 -6.58 14.14
CA CYS A 43 6.16 -6.69 12.74
C CYS A 43 5.14 -7.81 12.50
N PHE A 44 5.37 -8.99 13.08
CA PHE A 44 4.41 -10.11 12.98
C PHE A 44 3.06 -9.78 13.63
N ILE A 45 3.07 -9.14 14.81
CA ILE A 45 1.83 -8.70 15.48
C ILE A 45 1.07 -7.70 14.60
N THR A 46 1.75 -6.69 14.04
CA THR A 46 1.13 -5.70 13.15
C THR A 46 0.52 -6.36 11.92
N LEU A 47 1.23 -7.27 11.25
CA LEU A 47 0.69 -8.01 10.10
C LEU A 47 -0.54 -8.83 10.48
N PHE A 48 -0.49 -9.55 11.61
CA PHE A 48 -1.63 -10.32 12.11
C PHE A 48 -2.85 -9.42 12.37
N CYS A 49 -2.65 -8.28 13.05
CA CYS A 49 -3.71 -7.31 13.28
C CYS A 49 -4.32 -6.78 11.97
N ILE A 50 -3.50 -6.51 10.95
CA ILE A 50 -3.97 -6.07 9.62
C ILE A 50 -4.87 -7.13 8.99
N PHE A 51 -4.48 -8.40 9.02
CA PHE A 51 -5.30 -9.49 8.46
C PHE A 51 -6.62 -9.67 9.22
N VAL A 52 -6.58 -9.70 10.56
CA VAL A 52 -7.78 -9.81 11.39
C VAL A 52 -8.74 -8.65 11.13
N PHE A 53 -8.23 -7.42 11.09
CA PHE A 53 -9.03 -6.24 10.78
C PHE A 53 -9.63 -6.30 9.36
N SER A 54 -8.86 -6.73 8.37
CA SER A 54 -9.33 -6.85 6.98
C SER A 54 -10.44 -7.89 6.84
N ILE A 55 -10.33 -9.02 7.54
CA ILE A 55 -11.37 -10.06 7.60
C ILE A 55 -12.63 -9.50 8.26
N ALA A 56 -12.49 -8.81 9.39
CA ALA A 56 -13.64 -8.20 10.09
C ALA A 56 -14.39 -7.22 9.19
N VAL A 57 -13.67 -6.31 8.50
CA VAL A 57 -14.26 -5.37 7.54
C VAL A 57 -14.98 -6.11 6.41
N GLY A 58 -14.36 -7.14 5.83
CA GLY A 58 -14.98 -7.93 4.76
C GLY A 58 -16.27 -8.62 5.20
N LEU A 59 -16.27 -9.28 6.37
CA LEU A 59 -17.45 -9.95 6.92
C LEU A 59 -18.57 -8.95 7.25
N CYS A 60 -18.24 -7.82 7.87
CA CYS A 60 -19.21 -6.76 8.15
C CYS A 60 -19.87 -6.25 6.86
N LYS A 61 -19.09 -6.01 5.81
CA LYS A 61 -19.60 -5.57 4.51
C LYS A 61 -20.57 -6.60 3.91
N GLU A 62 -20.17 -7.87 3.81
CA GLU A 62 -21.01 -8.94 3.23
C GLU A 62 -22.34 -9.12 4.01
N LEU A 63 -22.29 -9.05 5.35
CA LEU A 63 -23.48 -9.16 6.19
C LEU A 63 -24.46 -8.00 5.99
N ILE A 64 -23.96 -6.79 5.74
CA ILE A 64 -24.79 -5.59 5.55
C ILE A 64 -25.31 -5.52 4.11
N GLU A 65 -24.52 -5.90 3.11
CA GLU A 65 -24.96 -5.97 1.71
C GLU A 65 -26.16 -6.90 1.54
N LYS A 66 -26.15 -8.06 2.21
CA LYS A 66 -27.31 -8.98 2.23
C LYS A 66 -28.59 -8.35 2.79
N LYS A 67 -28.47 -7.36 3.68
CA LYS A 67 -29.61 -6.67 4.30
C LYS A 67 -30.11 -5.47 3.47
N GLY A 68 -29.38 -5.05 2.43
CA GLY A 68 -29.80 -4.05 1.44
C GLY A 68 -29.91 -2.60 1.93
N THR A 69 -30.22 -2.34 3.20
CA THR A 69 -30.63 -1.00 3.67
C THR A 69 -29.47 0.00 3.80
N LEU A 70 -28.23 -0.44 4.04
CA LEU A 70 -27.11 0.44 4.41
C LEU A 70 -25.93 0.45 3.42
N ILE A 71 -26.10 -0.09 2.21
CA ILE A 71 -25.01 -0.23 1.23
C ILE A 71 -24.44 1.12 0.77
N ARG A 72 -25.28 2.15 0.61
CA ARG A 72 -24.84 3.50 0.25
C ARG A 72 -23.98 4.14 1.35
N VAL A 73 -24.39 4.00 2.61
CA VAL A 73 -23.65 4.53 3.76
C VAL A 73 -22.28 3.87 3.88
N LEU A 74 -22.21 2.53 3.75
CA LEU A 74 -20.94 1.81 3.74
C LEU A 74 -20.03 2.23 2.59
N THR A 75 -20.60 2.43 1.40
CA THR A 75 -19.84 2.89 0.23
C THR A 75 -19.20 4.25 0.51
N ILE A 76 -19.97 5.20 1.04
CA ILE A 76 -19.47 6.52 1.43
C ILE A 76 -18.33 6.39 2.45
N ILE A 77 -18.52 5.62 3.53
CA ILE A 77 -17.49 5.39 4.57
C ILE A 77 -16.22 4.79 3.95
N SER A 78 -16.36 3.81 3.07
CA SER A 78 -15.23 3.14 2.42
C SER A 78 -14.44 4.08 1.51
N VAL A 79 -15.12 4.95 0.76
CA VAL A 79 -14.49 5.95 -0.10
C VAL A 79 -13.72 6.97 0.74
N PHE A 80 -14.33 7.50 1.81
CA PHE A 80 -13.65 8.45 2.71
C PHE A 80 -12.43 7.83 3.39
N SER A 81 -12.55 6.58 3.84
CA SER A 81 -11.44 5.84 4.46
C SER A 81 -10.31 5.59 3.45
N PHE A 82 -10.64 5.22 2.21
CA PHE A 82 -9.67 5.04 1.13
C PHE A 82 -8.94 6.34 0.78
N LEU A 83 -9.68 7.45 0.62
CA LEU A 83 -9.08 8.76 0.36
C LEU A 83 -8.19 9.23 1.51
N SER A 84 -8.64 9.09 2.76
CA SER A 84 -7.85 9.45 3.95
C SER A 84 -6.50 8.71 3.97
N LEU A 85 -6.50 7.40 3.70
CA LEU A 85 -5.27 6.62 3.61
C LEU A 85 -4.39 7.03 2.41
N LEU A 86 -4.98 7.40 1.27
CA LEU A 86 -4.22 7.93 0.13
C LEU A 86 -3.53 9.23 0.49
N PHE A 87 -4.24 10.16 1.14
CA PHE A 87 -3.69 11.42 1.60
C PHE A 87 -2.58 11.21 2.63
N LEU A 88 -2.77 10.30 3.60
CA LEU A 88 -1.73 9.94 4.57
C LEU A 88 -0.47 9.43 3.87
N ASN A 89 -0.60 8.49 2.92
CA ASN A 89 0.55 7.97 2.19
C ASN A 89 1.24 9.05 1.35
N ALA A 90 0.47 9.90 0.66
CA ALA A 90 1.02 11.01 -0.11
C ALA A 90 1.80 11.99 0.77
N TYR A 91 1.25 12.34 1.95
CA TYR A 91 1.91 13.18 2.93
C TYR A 91 3.23 12.57 3.42
N LEU A 92 3.21 11.29 3.82
CA LEU A 92 4.42 10.60 4.28
C LEU A 92 5.48 10.50 3.18
N ILE A 93 5.08 10.18 1.94
CA ILE A 93 5.97 10.14 0.77
C ILE A 93 6.60 11.52 0.52
N PHE A 94 5.80 12.58 0.61
CA PHE A 94 6.28 13.95 0.44
C PHE A 94 7.31 14.32 1.50
N GLU A 95 7.03 14.04 2.77
CA GLU A 95 7.96 14.31 3.88
C GLU A 95 9.25 13.50 3.75
N ILE A 96 9.16 12.21 3.38
CA ILE A 96 10.34 11.37 3.09
C ILE A 96 11.16 11.99 1.95
N SER A 97 10.52 12.37 0.85
CA SER A 97 11.19 12.97 -0.32
C SER A 97 11.90 14.28 0.04
N ARG A 98 11.24 15.11 0.84
CA ARG A 98 11.76 16.39 1.33
C ARG A 98 13.02 16.20 2.18
N VAL A 99 13.00 15.24 3.10
CA VAL A 99 14.16 14.94 3.96
C VAL A 99 15.30 14.32 3.13
N ILE A 100 15.00 13.40 2.21
CA ILE A 100 15.99 12.84 1.29
C ILE A 100 16.67 13.94 0.46
N ARG A 101 15.90 14.90 -0.07
CA ARG A 101 16.44 16.03 -0.84
C ARG A 101 17.37 16.89 0.01
N ARG A 102 16.98 17.22 1.25
CA ARG A 102 17.81 18.00 2.20
C ARG A 102 19.14 17.31 2.48
N HIS A 103 19.12 16.02 2.82
CA HIS A 103 20.38 15.27 3.04
C HIS A 103 21.23 15.20 1.78
N SER A 104 20.62 15.07 0.60
CA SER A 104 21.36 15.03 -0.66
C SER A 104 22.13 16.33 -0.94
N VAL A 105 21.55 17.49 -0.60
CA VAL A 105 22.20 18.80 -0.72
C VAL A 105 23.30 18.96 0.33
N GLN A 106 23.04 18.56 1.58
CA GLN A 106 23.99 18.71 2.69
C GLN A 106 25.24 17.84 2.55
N ILE A 107 25.12 16.65 1.93
CA ILE A 107 26.25 15.75 1.64
C ILE A 107 27.22 16.35 0.60
N HIS A 108 26.73 17.17 -0.34
CA HIS A 108 27.61 17.86 -1.30
C HIS A 108 28.39 19.02 -0.67
N SER A 109 27.89 19.62 0.43
CA SER A 109 28.50 20.78 1.07
C SER A 109 29.35 20.46 2.30
N GLN A 110 29.28 19.26 2.87
CA GLN A 110 30.11 18.85 4.02
C GLN A 110 30.72 17.46 3.82
N GLN A 111 32.03 17.41 3.72
CA GLN A 111 32.86 16.21 3.77
C GLN A 111 32.92 15.57 5.18
N GLN A 112 31.93 15.80 6.05
CA GLN A 112 32.18 15.85 7.50
C GLN A 112 31.61 14.66 8.28
N SER A 113 32.57 13.83 8.72
CA SER A 113 32.70 13.19 10.04
C SER A 113 31.57 12.28 10.55
N VAL A 114 31.89 10.99 10.54
CA VAL A 114 31.47 9.90 11.45
C VAL A 114 30.52 10.33 12.58
N LYS A 115 29.23 10.38 12.29
CA LYS A 115 28.15 10.18 13.27
C LYS A 115 27.10 9.30 12.60
N GLN A 116 27.23 7.99 12.78
CA GLN A 116 26.19 6.97 12.56
C GLN A 116 25.05 7.40 11.61
N SER A 117 25.40 7.66 10.36
CA SER A 117 24.45 8.15 9.36
C SER A 117 23.83 6.97 8.65
N ILE A 118 22.50 6.99 8.47
CA ILE A 118 21.79 6.03 7.62
C ILE A 118 22.52 5.92 6.28
N ASP A 119 22.78 4.70 5.80
CA ASP A 119 23.31 4.43 4.46
C ASP A 119 22.33 4.98 3.41
N MET A 120 22.54 6.24 3.04
CA MET A 120 21.60 7.03 2.24
C MET A 120 21.44 6.45 0.83
N PRO A 121 22.49 6.00 0.11
CA PRO A 121 22.33 5.30 -1.16
C PRO A 121 21.44 4.06 -1.05
N ARG A 122 21.67 3.19 -0.07
CA ARG A 122 20.86 1.99 0.14
C ARG A 122 19.42 2.33 0.54
N TYR A 123 19.25 3.32 1.41
CA TYR A 123 17.95 3.80 1.86
C TYR A 123 17.13 4.38 0.68
N LYS A 124 17.73 5.26 -0.14
CA LYS A 124 17.11 5.81 -1.37
C LYS A 124 16.65 4.70 -2.31
N LYS A 125 17.44 3.64 -2.50
CA LYS A 125 17.04 2.49 -3.33
C LYS A 125 15.81 1.77 -2.78
N SER A 126 15.77 1.55 -1.46
CA SER A 126 14.63 0.94 -0.77
C SER A 126 13.36 1.80 -0.89
N VAL A 127 13.49 3.11 -0.64
CA VAL A 127 12.38 4.08 -0.78
C VAL A 127 11.89 4.20 -2.21
N ASN A 128 12.77 4.23 -3.21
CA ASN A 128 12.34 4.24 -4.62
C ASN A 128 11.54 2.98 -4.95
N THR A 129 11.96 1.81 -4.46
CA THR A 129 11.21 0.56 -4.65
C THR A 129 9.81 0.68 -4.03
N MET A 130 9.71 1.23 -2.81
CA MET A 130 8.42 1.52 -2.17
C MET A 130 7.54 2.44 -3.04
N TYR A 131 8.09 3.50 -3.65
CA TYR A 131 7.32 4.39 -4.53
C TYR A 131 6.73 3.65 -5.73
N TYR A 132 7.47 2.73 -6.35
CA TYR A 132 6.93 1.90 -7.44
C TYR A 132 5.79 1.01 -6.98
N VAL A 133 5.92 0.38 -5.81
CA VAL A 133 4.87 -0.49 -5.26
C VAL A 133 3.60 0.31 -4.93
N ILE A 134 3.74 1.48 -4.30
CA ILE A 134 2.61 2.37 -4.01
C ILE A 134 1.97 2.90 -5.30
N GLY A 135 2.78 3.27 -6.29
CA GLY A 135 2.28 3.72 -7.60
C GLY A 135 1.47 2.63 -8.32
N ALA A 136 1.97 1.38 -8.32
CA ALA A 136 1.24 0.24 -8.87
C ALA A 136 -0.10 0.02 -8.15
N PHE A 137 -0.11 0.11 -6.82
CA PHE A 137 -1.35 0.02 -6.04
C PHE A 137 -2.35 1.14 -6.42
N VAL A 138 -1.90 2.39 -6.51
CA VAL A 138 -2.76 3.52 -6.90
C VAL A 138 -3.37 3.28 -8.28
N LEU A 139 -2.56 2.85 -9.26
CA LEU A 139 -3.02 2.57 -10.62
C LEU A 139 -4.05 1.43 -10.68
N CYS A 140 -3.92 0.42 -9.82
CA CYS A 140 -4.84 -0.73 -9.79
C CYS A 140 -6.13 -0.46 -9.00
N TYR A 141 -6.07 0.31 -7.90
CA TYR A 141 -7.18 0.42 -6.95
C TYR A 141 -7.99 1.72 -7.05
N VAL A 142 -7.40 2.82 -7.52
CA VAL A 142 -8.15 4.08 -7.70
C VAL A 142 -9.26 3.95 -8.76
N PRO A 143 -9.02 3.33 -9.93
CA PRO A 143 -10.10 3.12 -10.91
C PRO A 143 -11.28 2.32 -10.34
N TYR A 144 -10.98 1.28 -9.55
CA TYR A 144 -12.00 0.51 -8.85
C TYR A 144 -12.83 1.38 -7.90
N ALA A 145 -12.18 2.19 -7.05
CA ALA A 145 -12.89 3.07 -6.11
C ALA A 145 -13.81 4.08 -6.82
N ILE A 146 -13.35 4.65 -7.95
CA ILE A 146 -14.13 5.59 -8.76
C ILE A 146 -15.35 4.89 -9.37
N VAL A 147 -15.15 3.75 -10.03
CA VAL A 147 -16.24 3.00 -10.70
C VAL A 147 -17.27 2.51 -9.67
N PHE A 148 -16.81 1.97 -8.54
CA PHE A 148 -17.70 1.51 -7.47
C PHE A 148 -18.55 2.64 -6.89
N ALA A 149 -17.93 3.80 -6.63
CA ALA A 149 -18.64 4.99 -6.16
C ALA A 149 -19.65 5.50 -7.21
N ALA A 150 -19.25 5.55 -8.49
CA ALA A 150 -20.11 5.99 -9.58
C ALA A 150 -21.35 5.10 -9.73
N ILE A 151 -21.18 3.76 -9.82
CA ILE A 151 -22.30 2.81 -9.95
C ILE A 151 -23.26 2.92 -8.75
N THR A 152 -22.77 3.25 -7.56
CA THR A 152 -23.61 3.41 -6.37
C THR A 152 -24.35 4.76 -6.34
N ALA A 153 -23.77 5.79 -6.95
CA ALA A 153 -24.29 7.17 -6.94
C ALA A 153 -25.29 7.43 -8.07
N ILE A 154 -25.11 6.81 -9.25
CA ILE A 154 -25.96 7.00 -10.41
C ILE A 154 -26.63 5.69 -10.85
N ASN A 155 -27.79 5.79 -11.48
CA ASN A 155 -28.49 4.63 -12.03
C ASN A 155 -27.81 4.18 -13.33
N VAL A 156 -26.92 3.21 -13.24
CA VAL A 156 -26.28 2.55 -14.39
C VAL A 156 -27.05 1.29 -14.75
N SER A 157 -27.17 0.97 -16.04
CA SER A 157 -27.78 -0.30 -16.45
C SER A 157 -26.99 -1.48 -15.87
N PRO A 158 -27.66 -2.59 -15.46
CA PRO A 158 -26.97 -3.72 -14.85
C PRO A 158 -25.85 -4.32 -15.72
N THR A 159 -26.05 -4.33 -17.04
CA THR A 159 -25.05 -4.78 -18.02
C THR A 159 -23.81 -3.89 -18.03
N ASN A 160 -23.98 -2.57 -18.10
CA ASN A 160 -22.85 -1.65 -18.12
C ASN A 160 -22.10 -1.66 -16.78
N ALA A 161 -22.84 -1.75 -15.66
CA ALA A 161 -22.24 -1.89 -14.33
C ALA A 161 -21.40 -3.17 -14.22
N ALA A 162 -21.90 -4.29 -14.74
CA ALA A 162 -21.17 -5.56 -14.74
C ALA A 162 -19.87 -5.49 -15.56
N TYR A 163 -19.92 -4.94 -16.79
CA TYR A 163 -18.72 -4.77 -17.61
C TYR A 163 -17.69 -3.84 -16.97
N ALA A 164 -18.14 -2.72 -16.40
CA ALA A 164 -17.28 -1.77 -15.72
C ALA A 164 -16.60 -2.42 -14.50
N MET A 165 -17.37 -3.13 -13.66
CA MET A 165 -16.85 -3.85 -12.50
C MET A 165 -15.83 -4.93 -12.89
N ALA A 166 -16.14 -5.78 -13.87
CA ALA A 166 -15.22 -6.83 -14.32
C ALA A 166 -13.88 -6.25 -14.81
N THR A 167 -13.92 -5.10 -15.48
CA THR A 167 -12.72 -4.40 -15.95
C THR A 167 -11.85 -3.92 -14.79
N VAL A 168 -12.43 -3.22 -13.80
CA VAL A 168 -11.66 -2.70 -12.66
C VAL A 168 -11.23 -3.79 -11.68
N GLU A 169 -12.01 -4.85 -11.52
CA GLU A 169 -11.63 -6.02 -10.70
C GLU A 169 -10.43 -6.74 -11.30
N THR A 170 -10.36 -6.87 -12.63
CA THR A 170 -9.17 -7.40 -13.33
C THR A 170 -7.95 -6.56 -13.02
N LEU A 171 -8.10 -5.22 -13.03
CA LEU A 171 -7.02 -4.29 -12.68
C LEU A 171 -6.53 -4.47 -11.23
N VAL A 172 -7.46 -4.69 -10.29
CA VAL A 172 -7.15 -5.01 -8.89
C VAL A 172 -6.39 -6.33 -8.78
N MET A 173 -6.78 -7.37 -9.53
CA MET A 173 -6.08 -8.65 -9.54
C MET A 173 -4.65 -8.54 -10.08
N LEU A 174 -4.41 -7.68 -11.08
CA LEU A 174 -3.07 -7.42 -11.62
C LEU A 174 -2.09 -6.89 -10.57
N ASN A 175 -2.57 -6.16 -9.53
CA ASN A 175 -1.70 -5.67 -8.46
C ASN A 175 -0.92 -6.79 -7.76
N GLY A 176 -1.54 -7.97 -7.58
CA GLY A 176 -0.88 -9.12 -6.96
C GLY A 176 0.37 -9.57 -7.73
N VAL A 177 0.34 -9.46 -9.07
CA VAL A 177 1.43 -9.85 -9.97
C VAL A 177 2.50 -8.76 -10.06
N LEU A 178 2.11 -7.48 -10.01
CA LEU A 178 3.04 -6.36 -10.11
C LEU A 178 4.05 -6.34 -8.96
N ASN A 179 3.65 -6.74 -7.75
CA ASN A 179 4.50 -6.73 -6.57
C ASN A 179 5.79 -7.59 -6.75
N PRO A 180 5.72 -8.91 -7.03
CA PRO A 180 6.90 -9.72 -7.34
C PRO A 180 7.74 -9.19 -8.50
N ILE A 181 7.12 -8.69 -9.58
CA ILE A 181 7.83 -8.12 -10.73
C ILE A 181 8.67 -6.92 -10.31
N ILE A 182 8.07 -5.98 -9.57
CA ILE A 182 8.77 -4.79 -9.06
C ILE A 182 9.92 -5.21 -8.13
N TYR A 183 9.69 -6.17 -7.22
CA TYR A 183 10.74 -6.63 -6.31
C TYR A 183 11.89 -7.32 -7.04
N CYS A 184 11.63 -8.21 -8.00
CA CYS A 184 12.67 -8.87 -8.79
C CYS A 184 13.43 -7.89 -9.68
N TRP A 185 12.77 -6.84 -10.18
CA TRP A 185 13.43 -5.81 -10.96
C TRP A 185 14.33 -4.90 -10.11
N ARG A 186 13.90 -4.53 -8.90
CA ARG A 186 14.56 -3.51 -8.07
C ARG A 186 15.53 -4.08 -7.02
N ILE A 187 15.29 -5.30 -6.54
CA ILE A 187 16.04 -5.93 -5.45
C ILE A 187 16.85 -7.10 -6.00
N LYS A 188 18.14 -6.84 -6.26
CA LYS A 188 19.09 -7.80 -6.85
C LYS A 188 19.13 -9.14 -6.08
N GLU A 189 19.15 -9.10 -4.75
CA GLU A 189 19.17 -10.29 -3.89
C GLU A 189 17.92 -11.17 -4.08
N LEU A 190 16.74 -10.56 -4.23
CA LEU A 190 15.49 -11.30 -4.48
C LEU A 190 15.49 -11.89 -5.88
N ARG A 191 15.96 -11.14 -6.88
CA ARG A 191 16.14 -11.64 -8.25
C ARG A 191 17.05 -12.87 -8.29
N GLU A 192 18.21 -12.79 -7.65
CA GLU A 192 19.17 -13.89 -7.62
C GLU A 192 18.61 -15.14 -6.92
N LYS A 193 17.89 -14.96 -5.81
CA LYS A 193 17.21 -16.07 -5.12
C LYS A 193 16.10 -16.68 -5.97
N ALA A 194 15.29 -15.86 -6.65
CA ALA A 194 14.24 -16.34 -7.54
C ALA A 194 14.82 -17.14 -8.71
N MET A 195 15.88 -16.62 -9.35
CA MET A 195 16.56 -17.33 -10.45
C MET A 195 17.19 -18.65 -9.99
N LYS A 196 17.70 -18.74 -8.75
CA LYS A 196 18.24 -19.98 -8.19
C LYS A 196 17.17 -21.04 -7.87
N MET A 197 15.91 -20.65 -7.64
CA MET A 197 14.82 -21.62 -7.45
C MET A 197 14.26 -22.16 -8.76
N LEU A 198 14.54 -21.47 -9.88
CA LEU A 198 14.09 -21.84 -11.22
C LEU A 198 15.06 -22.75 -11.97
N HIS A 199 16.28 -22.94 -11.45
CA HIS A 199 17.29 -23.87 -11.94
C HIS A 199 17.47 -25.01 -10.93
#